data_AF-A0A195FPW3-F1
#
_entry.id   AF-A0A195FPW3-F1
#
_cell.length_a   1.000
_cell.length_b   1.000
_cell.length_c   1.000
_cell.angle_alpha   90.00
_cell.angle_beta   90.00
_cell.angle_gamma   90.00
#
_symmetry.space_group_name_H-M   'P 1'
#
loop_
_entity.id
_entity.type
_entity.pdbx_description
1 polymer ?
#
loop_
_entity_poly.entity_id
_entity_poly.type
_entity_poly.pdbx_seq_one_letter_code
_entity_poly.pdbx_strand_id
1 'polypeptide(L)'
;MEKIGHRYVIQYFHLKGLSPTNIKAELDSTLEESAPSFTTVKYWVAEFKRGRTSCEDEHRSGRPDRRLKVRELADMVNISKSAVHRILAENLEMRKLCARWVPRLLTIEQKQRREDVSIECLAMQQSRIFALIHHG
;
A
#
# COMPACT_ATOMS: atom_id res chain seq x y z
N MET A 1 -14.05 12.27 11.76
CA MET A 1 -14.35 12.68 10.37
C MET A 1 -13.66 11.71 9.42
N GLU A 2 -14.27 11.34 8.29
CA GLU A 2 -13.62 10.50 7.28
C GLU A 2 -12.47 11.27 6.60
N LYS A 3 -11.42 10.56 6.11
CA LYS A 3 -10.23 11.18 5.49
C LYS A 3 -10.56 12.14 4.36
N ILE A 4 -11.65 11.90 3.64
CA ILE A 4 -12.13 12.77 2.56
C ILE A 4 -12.66 14.11 3.10
N GLY A 5 -13.31 14.12 4.27
CA GLY A 5 -13.84 15.32 4.91
C GLY A 5 -12.73 16.33 5.25
N HIS A 6 -11.59 15.86 5.76
CA HIS A 6 -10.45 16.74 6.04
C HIS A 6 -9.97 17.51 4.79
N ARG A 7 -10.05 16.88 3.61
CA ARG A 7 -9.59 17.48 2.34
C ARG A 7 -10.51 18.61 1.89
N TYR A 8 -11.83 18.43 2.03
CA TYR A 8 -12.80 19.48 1.74
C TYR A 8 -12.60 20.70 2.65
N VAL A 9 -12.35 20.48 3.94
CA VAL A 9 -12.09 21.59 4.89
C VAL A 9 -10.80 22.33 4.53
N ILE A 10 -9.73 21.59 4.19
CA ILE A 10 -8.47 22.19 3.73
C ILE A 10 -8.70 22.99 2.43
N GLN A 11 -9.47 22.47 1.48
CA GLN A 11 -9.80 23.15 0.24
C GLN A 11 -10.55 24.46 0.51
N TYR A 12 -11.57 24.41 1.37
CA TYR A 12 -12.35 25.58 1.76
C TYR A 12 -11.47 26.68 2.38
N PHE A 13 -10.60 26.34 3.33
CA PHE A 13 -9.72 27.34 3.93
C PHE A 13 -8.63 27.84 2.97
N HIS A 14 -8.16 26.99 2.05
CA HIS A 14 -7.27 27.43 0.99
C HIS A 14 -7.94 28.47 0.08
N LEU A 15 -9.21 28.26 -0.30
CA LEU A 15 -10.01 29.22 -1.08
C LEU A 15 -10.24 30.53 -0.32
N LYS A 16 -10.34 30.48 1.01
CA LYS A 16 -10.34 31.67 1.87
C LYS A 16 -8.99 32.39 1.99
N GLY A 17 -7.92 31.86 1.39
CA GLY A 17 -6.60 32.47 1.38
C GLY A 17 -5.77 32.21 2.64
N LEU A 18 -6.15 31.24 3.49
CA LEU A 18 -5.37 30.93 4.69
C LEU A 18 -4.05 30.23 4.33
N SER A 19 -3.01 30.52 5.13
CA SER A 19 -1.74 29.81 5.07
C SER A 19 -1.89 28.39 5.64
N PRO A 20 -1.06 27.41 5.21
CA PRO A 20 -1.09 26.05 5.78
C PRO A 20 -0.96 26.02 7.31
N THR A 21 -0.22 26.95 7.90
CA THR A 21 -0.04 27.06 9.36
C THR A 21 -1.35 27.46 10.05
N ASN A 22 -2.06 28.45 9.50
CA ASN A 22 -3.35 28.88 10.03
C ASN A 22 -4.40 27.79 9.86
N ILE A 23 -4.40 27.09 8.71
CA ILE A 23 -5.28 25.94 8.47
C ILE A 23 -5.04 24.84 9.51
N LYS A 24 -3.77 24.55 9.83
CA LYS A 24 -3.44 23.54 10.85
C LYS A 24 -3.93 23.96 12.24
N ALA A 25 -3.73 25.21 12.63
CA ALA A 25 -4.21 25.73 13.91
C ALA A 25 -5.75 25.63 14.04
N GLU A 26 -6.49 25.99 12.98
CA GLU A 26 -7.95 25.86 12.94
C GLU A 26 -8.41 24.41 13.05
N LEU A 27 -7.76 23.50 12.32
CA LEU A 27 -8.06 22.07 12.38
C LEU A 27 -7.73 21.47 13.75
N ASP A 28 -6.65 21.89 14.39
CA ASP A 28 -6.28 21.44 15.73
C ASP A 28 -7.26 21.95 16.78
N SER A 29 -7.71 23.20 16.67
CA SER A 29 -8.68 23.78 17.60
C SER A 29 -10.06 23.12 17.52
N THR A 30 -10.43 22.51 16.39
CA THR A 30 -11.77 21.92 16.19
C THR A 30 -11.77 20.40 16.28
N LEU A 31 -10.71 19.72 15.84
CA LEU A 31 -10.66 18.26 15.72
C LEU A 31 -9.69 17.61 16.70
N GLU A 32 -8.82 18.37 17.36
CA GLU A 32 -7.82 17.90 18.33
C GLU A 32 -7.11 16.61 17.86
N GLU A 33 -7.34 15.48 18.53
CA GLU A 33 -6.71 14.19 18.21
C GLU A 33 -7.08 13.63 16.83
N SER A 34 -8.23 14.05 16.28
CA SER A 34 -8.69 13.64 14.95
C SER A 34 -8.13 14.52 13.83
N ALA A 35 -7.38 15.59 14.16
CA ALA A 35 -6.86 16.53 13.17
C ALA A 35 -5.82 15.87 12.24
N PRO A 36 -5.83 16.17 10.93
CA PRO A 36 -4.80 15.67 10.04
C PRO A 36 -3.42 16.24 10.40
N SER A 37 -2.37 15.48 10.10
CA SER A 37 -1.00 15.94 10.32
C SER A 37 -0.68 17.18 9.50
N PHE A 38 0.25 18.01 9.98
CA PHE A 38 0.65 19.22 9.25
C PHE A 38 1.17 18.91 7.84
N THR A 39 1.87 17.79 7.67
CA THR A 39 2.32 17.30 6.35
C THR A 39 1.16 17.05 5.40
N THR A 40 0.06 16.48 5.91
CA THR A 40 -1.17 16.26 5.12
C THR A 40 -1.78 17.59 4.68
N VAL A 41 -1.84 18.58 5.57
CA VAL A 41 -2.33 19.93 5.25
C VAL A 41 -1.46 20.58 4.16
N LYS A 42 -0.13 20.56 4.32
CA LYS A 42 0.80 21.10 3.32
C LYS A 42 0.66 20.42 1.96
N TYR A 43 0.56 19.10 1.94
CA TYR A 43 0.38 18.33 0.71
C TYR A 43 -0.89 18.80 -0.02
N TRP A 44 -2.04 18.80 0.64
CA TRP A 44 -3.30 19.19 -0.01
C TRP A 44 -3.32 20.65 -0.46
N VAL A 45 -2.78 21.58 0.34
CA VAL A 45 -2.65 22.98 -0.10
C VAL A 45 -1.76 23.10 -1.34
N ALA A 46 -0.66 22.33 -1.44
CA ALA A 46 0.18 22.34 -2.62
C ALA A 46 -0.53 21.77 -3.86
N GLU A 47 -1.31 20.70 -3.70
CA GLU A 47 -2.08 20.12 -4.81
C GLU A 47 -3.19 21.06 -5.30
N PHE A 48 -3.88 21.76 -4.40
CA PHE A 48 -4.86 22.79 -4.78
C PHE A 48 -4.21 23.98 -5.49
N LYS A 49 -3.03 24.43 -5.04
CA LYS A 49 -2.23 25.44 -5.75
C LYS A 49 -1.81 25.00 -7.16
N ARG A 50 -1.63 23.70 -7.39
CA ARG A 50 -1.34 23.11 -8.70
C ARG A 50 -2.57 22.94 -9.59
N GLY A 51 -3.75 23.35 -9.12
CA GLY A 51 -4.99 23.32 -9.89
C GLY A 51 -5.80 22.03 -9.77
N ARG A 52 -5.45 21.11 -8.85
CA ARG A 52 -6.34 19.97 -8.55
C ARG A 52 -7.64 20.50 -7.92
N THR A 53 -8.79 20.02 -8.38
CA THR A 53 -10.11 20.41 -7.86
C THR A 53 -10.81 19.29 -7.08
N SER A 54 -10.43 18.03 -7.30
CA SER A 54 -10.99 16.87 -6.62
C SER A 54 -10.36 16.62 -5.25
N CYS A 55 -11.19 16.29 -4.26
CA CYS A 55 -10.78 15.78 -2.94
C CYS A 55 -10.74 14.24 -2.88
N GLU A 56 -11.20 13.56 -3.92
CA GLU A 56 -11.21 12.10 -3.97
C GLU A 56 -9.80 11.53 -4.15
N ASP A 57 -9.60 10.29 -3.72
CA ASP A 57 -8.39 9.57 -4.08
C ASP A 57 -8.41 9.27 -5.58
N GLU A 58 -7.35 9.64 -6.29
CA GLU A 58 -7.14 9.18 -7.65
C GLU A 58 -7.08 7.65 -7.68
N HIS A 59 -7.57 7.08 -8.78
CA HIS A 59 -7.53 5.64 -8.97
C HIS A 59 -6.08 5.16 -8.86
N ARG A 60 -5.81 4.36 -7.83
CA ARG A 60 -4.52 3.69 -7.68
C ARG A 60 -4.61 2.39 -8.47
N SER A 61 -3.70 2.19 -9.41
CA SER A 61 -3.62 0.98 -10.25
C SER A 61 -3.33 -0.32 -9.48
N GLY A 62 -3.30 -0.26 -8.14
CA GLY A 62 -3.09 -1.38 -7.26
C GLY A 62 -1.79 -2.14 -7.56
N ARG A 63 -1.74 -3.39 -7.11
CA ARG A 63 -0.70 -4.31 -7.58
C ARG A 63 -1.17 -4.88 -8.92
N PRO A 64 -0.38 -4.80 -10.00
CA PRO A 64 -0.78 -5.37 -11.29
C PRO A 64 -1.05 -6.87 -11.13
N ASP A 65 -2.15 -7.33 -11.73
CA ASP A 65 -2.49 -8.75 -11.72
C ASP A 65 -1.44 -9.54 -12.52
N ARG A 66 -0.67 -10.34 -11.81
CA ARG A 66 0.38 -11.18 -12.40
C ARG A 66 -0.17 -12.35 -13.22
N ARG A 67 -1.48 -12.56 -13.23
CA ARG A 67 -2.14 -13.67 -13.95
C ARG A 67 -2.60 -13.28 -15.36
N LEU A 68 -2.46 -12.01 -15.74
CA LEU A 68 -2.81 -11.53 -17.07
C LEU A 68 -1.98 -12.23 -18.15
N LYS A 69 -2.66 -12.69 -19.20
CA LYS A 69 -2.04 -13.27 -20.38
C LYS A 69 -1.53 -12.17 -21.29
N VAL A 70 -0.48 -12.46 -22.06
CA VAL A 70 0.07 -11.54 -23.08
C VAL A 70 -1.01 -11.03 -24.04
N ARG A 71 -2.00 -11.86 -24.39
CA ARG A 71 -3.13 -11.44 -25.23
C ARG A 71 -4.00 -10.37 -24.56
N GLU A 72 -4.32 -10.53 -23.28
CA GLU A 72 -5.16 -9.60 -22.53
C GLU A 72 -4.43 -8.27 -22.38
N LEU A 73 -3.12 -8.31 -22.12
CA LEU A 73 -2.26 -7.13 -22.11
C LEU A 73 -2.27 -6.43 -23.47
N ALA A 74 -2.08 -7.18 -24.57
CA ALA A 74 -2.11 -6.63 -25.92
C ALA A 74 -3.44 -5.94 -26.24
N ASP A 75 -4.56 -6.55 -25.84
CA ASP A 75 -5.91 -6.00 -26.03
C ASP A 75 -6.12 -4.73 -25.16
N MET A 76 -5.65 -4.72 -23.91
CA MET A 76 -5.79 -3.57 -23.00
C MET A 76 -4.94 -2.36 -23.39
N VAL A 77 -3.71 -2.58 -23.86
CA VAL A 77 -2.78 -1.50 -24.24
C VAL A 77 -2.79 -1.22 -25.74
N ASN A 78 -3.61 -1.93 -26.51
CA ASN A 78 -3.80 -1.79 -27.96
C ASN A 78 -2.47 -1.82 -28.76
N ILE A 79 -1.62 -2.81 -28.47
CA ILE A 79 -0.39 -3.08 -29.24
C ILE A 79 -0.31 -4.55 -29.61
N SER A 80 0.60 -4.91 -30.51
CA SER A 80 0.75 -6.31 -30.93
C SER A 80 1.25 -7.21 -29.79
N LYS A 81 0.81 -8.47 -29.78
CA LYS A 81 1.29 -9.49 -28.81
C LYS A 81 2.81 -9.63 -28.80
N SER A 82 3.46 -9.49 -29.95
CA SER A 82 4.91 -9.53 -30.09
C SER A 82 5.58 -8.34 -29.40
N ALA A 83 5.00 -7.13 -29.51
CA ALA A 83 5.49 -5.96 -28.80
C ALA A 83 5.37 -6.13 -27.28
N VAL A 84 4.24 -6.68 -26.79
CA VAL A 84 4.09 -7.02 -25.37
C VAL A 84 5.16 -8.03 -24.93
N HIS A 85 5.36 -9.10 -25.69
CA HIS A 85 6.39 -10.11 -25.38
C HIS A 85 7.79 -9.50 -25.28
N ARG A 86 8.17 -8.65 -26.24
CA ARG A 86 9.44 -7.94 -26.26
C ARG A 86 9.61 -7.04 -25.05
N ILE A 87 8.61 -6.22 -24.73
CA ILE A 87 8.65 -5.32 -23.58
C ILE A 87 8.81 -6.12 -22.28
N LEU A 88 8.03 -7.18 -22.11
CA LEU A 88 8.09 -8.00 -20.90
C LEU A 88 9.44 -8.71 -20.75
N ALA A 89 9.95 -9.34 -21.81
CA ALA A 89 11.14 -10.19 -21.72
C ALA A 89 12.47 -9.41 -21.83
N GLU A 90 12.53 -8.39 -22.68
CA GLU A 90 13.78 -7.68 -23.01
C GLU A 90 13.89 -6.35 -22.28
N ASN A 91 12.85 -5.50 -22.34
CA ASN A 91 12.91 -4.16 -21.73
C ASN A 91 12.76 -4.19 -20.20
N LEU A 92 11.90 -5.08 -19.69
CA LEU A 92 11.58 -5.21 -18.27
C LEU A 92 12.22 -6.43 -17.61
N GLU A 93 12.88 -7.29 -18.39
CA GLU A 93 13.55 -8.51 -17.92
C GLU A 93 12.64 -9.44 -17.09
N MET A 94 11.33 -9.42 -17.35
CA MET A 94 10.35 -10.21 -16.63
C MET A 94 10.38 -11.66 -17.11
N ARG A 95 10.42 -12.59 -16.14
CA ARG A 95 10.35 -14.02 -16.41
C ARG A 95 8.98 -14.58 -16.03
N LYS A 96 8.45 -15.46 -16.89
CA LYS A 96 7.26 -16.24 -16.58
C LYS A 96 7.60 -17.27 -15.50
N LEU A 97 6.94 -17.16 -14.35
CA LEU A 97 7.06 -18.12 -13.26
C LEU A 97 5.83 -19.02 -13.23
N CYS A 98 6.02 -20.29 -12.90
CA CYS A 98 4.91 -21.19 -12.57
C CYS A 98 4.52 -20.99 -11.10
N ALA A 99 3.22 -20.86 -10.84
CA ALA A 99 2.73 -20.86 -9.47
C ALA A 99 3.03 -22.23 -8.82
N ARG A 100 3.49 -22.22 -7.56
CA ARG A 100 3.73 -23.45 -6.80
C ARG A 100 2.39 -24.01 -6.31
N TRP A 101 2.19 -25.32 -6.45
CA TRP A 101 1.00 -25.98 -5.92
C TRP A 101 0.98 -25.87 -4.39
N VAL A 102 -0.15 -25.42 -3.85
CA VAL A 102 -0.39 -25.33 -2.40
C VAL A 102 -1.49 -26.32 -2.05
N PRO A 103 -1.24 -27.31 -1.17
CA PRO A 103 -2.16 -28.43 -0.97
C PRO A 103 -3.57 -28.09 -0.52
N ARG A 104 -3.73 -26.98 0.20
CA ARG A 104 -5.02 -26.55 0.74
C ARG A 104 -5.05 -25.06 0.98
N LEU A 105 -6.24 -24.48 0.86
CA LEU A 105 -6.49 -23.11 1.27
C LEU A 105 -6.72 -23.10 2.79
N LEU A 106 -5.92 -22.33 3.51
CA LEU A 106 -6.03 -22.24 4.97
C LEU A 106 -6.98 -21.13 5.39
N THR A 107 -7.81 -21.39 6.40
CA THR A 107 -8.54 -20.35 7.12
C THR A 107 -7.59 -19.48 7.93
N ILE A 108 -8.09 -18.35 8.44
CA ILE A 108 -7.31 -17.42 9.25
C ILE A 108 -6.82 -18.11 10.53
N GLU A 109 -7.71 -18.87 11.18
CA GLU A 109 -7.42 -19.60 12.42
C GLU A 109 -6.35 -20.67 12.19
N GLN A 110 -6.43 -21.38 11.07
CA GLN A 110 -5.43 -22.38 10.69
C GLN A 110 -4.06 -21.77 10.40
N LYS A 111 -4.00 -20.54 9.85
CA LYS A 111 -2.73 -19.84 9.65
C LYS A 111 -2.12 -19.42 10.98
N GLN A 112 -2.93 -18.83 11.87
CA GLN A 112 -2.49 -18.42 13.20
C GLN A 112 -1.92 -19.60 13.98
N ARG A 113 -2.67 -20.72 14.04
CA ARG A 113 -2.21 -21.93 14.73
C ARG A 113 -0.88 -22.45 14.20
N ARG A 114 -0.66 -22.39 12.88
CA ARG A 114 0.61 -22.81 12.27
C ARG A 114 1.76 -21.90 12.66
N GLU A 115 1.52 -20.61 12.75
CA GLU A 115 2.52 -19.64 13.21
C GLU A 115 2.88 -19.88 14.68
N ASP A 116 1.89 -19.98 15.57
CA ASP A 116 2.09 -20.22 17.00
C ASP A 116 2.96 -21.46 17.25
N VAL A 117 2.59 -22.58 16.60
CA VAL A 117 3.32 -23.85 16.74
C VAL A 117 4.74 -23.76 16.18
N SER A 118 4.93 -23.02 15.09
CA SER A 118 6.27 -22.85 14.49
C SER A 118 7.17 -22.02 15.40
N ILE A 119 6.64 -20.98 16.03
CA ILE A 119 7.35 -20.15 17.00
C ILE A 119 7.75 -20.97 18.23
N GLU A 120 6.81 -21.73 18.79
CA GLU A 120 7.07 -22.61 19.93
C GLU A 120 8.16 -23.64 19.61
N CYS A 121 8.06 -24.31 18.47
CA CYS A 121 9.07 -25.27 18.01
C CYS A 121 10.44 -24.63 17.84
N LEU A 122 10.52 -23.41 17.30
CA LEU A 122 11.78 -22.69 17.14
C LEU A 122 12.42 -22.34 18.49
N ALA A 123 11.62 -21.86 19.45
CA ALA A 123 12.08 -21.54 20.80
C ALA A 123 12.66 -22.78 21.49
N MET A 124 11.97 -23.93 21.40
CA MET A 124 12.46 -25.19 21.94
C MET A 124 13.82 -25.60 21.34
N GLN A 125 14.01 -25.45 20.02
CA GLN A 125 15.27 -25.77 19.37
C GLN A 125 16.40 -24.85 19.84
N GLN A 126 16.13 -23.55 19.99
CA GLN A 126 17.09 -22.58 20.50
C GLN A 126 17.49 -22.86 21.94
N SER A 127 16.54 -23.16 22.83
CA SER A 127 16.83 -23.53 24.22
C SER A 127 17.63 -24.83 24.32
N ARG A 128 17.37 -25.81 23.44
CA ARG A 128 18.14 -27.07 23.39
C ARG A 128 19.58 -26.84 22.92
N ILE A 129 19.78 -26.01 21.89
CA ILE A 129 21.13 -25.64 21.43
C ILE A 129 21.88 -24.88 22.53
N PHE A 130 21.22 -23.93 23.19
CA PHE A 130 21.80 -23.18 24.30
C PHE A 130 22.22 -24.11 25.46
N ALA A 131 21.36 -25.05 25.85
CA ALA A 131 21.68 -26.02 26.90
C ALA A 131 22.88 -26.93 26.52
N LEU A 132 23.01 -27.32 25.26
CA LEU A 132 24.14 -28.14 24.78
C LEU A 132 25.47 -27.38 24.73
N ILE A 133 25.45 -26.07 24.51
CA ILE A 133 26.64 -25.22 24.45
C ILE A 133 27.13 -24.83 25.86
N HIS A 134 26.22 -24.66 26.82
CA HIS A 134 26.54 -24.18 28.17
C HIS A 134 26.75 -25.27 29.23
N HIS A 135 26.42 -26.53 28.94
CA HIS A 135 26.67 -27.68 29.82
C HIS A 135 27.75 -28.65 29.30
N GLY A 136 28.62 -28.19 28.39
CA GLY A 136 29.81 -28.91 27.90
C GLY A 136 31.10 -28.39 28.50
#